data_AF-A0A0B8NVZ0-F1
#
_entry.id   AF-A0A0B8NVZ0-F1
#
_cell.length_a   1.000
_cell.length_b   1.000
_cell.length_c   1.000
_cell.angle_alpha   90.00
_cell.angle_beta   90.00
_cell.angle_gamma   90.00
#
_symmetry.space_group_name_H-M   'P 1'
#
loop_
_entity.id
_entity.type
_entity.pdbx_description
1 polymer ?
#
loop_
_entity_poly.entity_id
_entity_poly.type
_entity_poly.pdbx_seq_one_letter_code
_entity_poly.pdbx_strand_id
1 'polypeptide(L)'
;MLRSIFVNMAAAGGSELVLDAGIDFLSMDMTAKLSSRAAQGVGVGLLTARLGIKAAELVRPIEFSTDNRIKLSHIRDRILGSVKQRLQLSIQKKHDKV
;
A
#
# COMPACT_ATOMS: atom_id res chain seq x y z
N MET A 1 -10.69 30.92 41.60
CA MET A 1 -10.11 29.58 41.75
C MET A 1 -10.96 28.50 41.09
N LEU A 2 -12.26 28.34 41.41
CA LEU A 2 -13.11 27.32 40.74
C LEU A 2 -13.26 27.54 39.22
N ARG A 3 -13.46 28.79 38.77
CA ARG A 3 -13.70 29.10 37.35
C ARG A 3 -12.53 28.68 36.45
N SER A 4 -11.29 28.82 36.93
CA SER A 4 -10.09 28.41 36.22
C SER A 4 -9.95 26.89 36.13
N ILE A 5 -10.39 26.15 37.15
CA ILE A 5 -10.42 24.68 37.14
C ILE A 5 -11.42 24.17 36.09
N PHE A 6 -12.63 24.75 36.04
CA PHE A 6 -13.63 24.40 35.02
C PHE A 6 -13.16 24.71 33.60
N VAL A 7 -12.47 25.84 33.38
CA VAL A 7 -11.91 26.18 32.07
C VAL A 7 -10.81 25.20 31.65
N ASN A 8 -9.90 24.84 32.57
CA ASN A 8 -8.85 23.86 32.27
C ASN A 8 -9.43 22.46 32.02
N MET A 9 -10.48 22.08 32.75
CA MET A 9 -11.14 20.77 32.57
C MET A 9 -11.96 20.72 31.28
N ALA A 10 -12.64 21.81 30.90
CA ALA A 10 -13.31 21.93 29.60
C ALA A 10 -12.30 21.97 28.43
N ALA A 11 -11.17 22.66 28.60
CA ALA A 11 -10.10 22.69 27.60
C ALA A 11 -9.41 21.33 27.46
N ALA A 12 -9.16 20.62 28.56
CA ALA A 12 -8.60 19.27 28.57
C ALA A 12 -9.59 18.27 27.95
N GLY A 13 -10.85 18.27 28.40
CA GLY A 13 -11.89 17.38 27.87
C GLY A 13 -12.28 17.69 26.41
N GLY A 14 -12.23 18.95 25.99
CA GLY A 14 -12.43 19.34 24.60
C GLY A 14 -11.26 18.97 23.69
N SER A 15 -10.02 19.06 24.19
CA SER A 15 -8.83 18.67 23.43
C SER A 15 -8.73 17.15 23.27
N GLU A 16 -9.11 16.38 24.29
CA GLU A 16 -9.14 14.91 24.23
C GLU A 16 -10.10 14.40 23.14
N LEU A 17 -11.31 14.99 23.04
CA LEU A 17 -12.29 14.64 22.00
C LEU A 17 -11.83 15.02 20.57
N VAL A 18 -11.17 16.17 20.43
CA VAL A 18 -10.62 16.62 19.12
C VAL A 18 -9.41 15.78 18.70
N LEU A 19 -8.58 15.37 19.66
CA LEU A 19 -7.41 14.53 19.39
C LEU A 19 -7.83 13.12 18.94
N ASP A 20 -8.81 12.51 19.60
CA ASP A 20 -9.30 11.17 19.23
C ASP A 20 -9.91 11.16 17.82
N ALA A 21 -10.82 12.10 17.55
CA ALA A 21 -11.43 12.26 16.23
C ALA A 21 -10.43 12.68 15.14
N GLY A 22 -9.43 13.48 15.49
CA GLY A 22 -8.39 13.95 14.57
C GLY A 22 -7.41 12.85 14.17
N ILE A 23 -7.02 11.99 15.12
CA ILE A 23 -6.12 10.86 14.88
C ILE A 23 -6.79 9.82 13.96
N ASP A 24 -8.07 9.53 14.17
CA ASP A 24 -8.82 8.59 13.33
C ASP A 24 -8.96 9.12 11.90
N PHE A 25 -9.35 10.39 11.74
CA PHE A 25 -9.50 11.00 10.41
C PHE A 25 -8.16 11.07 9.65
N LEU A 26 -7.08 11.45 10.34
CA LEU A 26 -5.73 11.47 9.77
C LEU A 26 -5.25 10.07 9.38
N SER A 27 -5.51 9.07 10.23
CA SER A 27 -5.16 7.66 9.97
C SER A 27 -5.92 7.11 8.76
N MET A 28 -7.20 7.47 8.61
CA MET A 28 -8.02 7.10 7.45
C MET A 28 -7.49 7.73 6.16
N ASP A 29 -7.16 9.03 6.14
CA ASP A 29 -6.63 9.70 4.94
C ASP A 29 -5.24 9.17 4.54
N MET A 30 -4.36 8.94 5.52
CA MET A 30 -3.05 8.30 5.27
C MET A 30 -3.20 6.90 4.69
N THR A 31 -4.10 6.09 5.26
CA THR A 31 -4.40 4.73 4.76
C THR A 31 -5.00 4.78 3.36
N ALA A 32 -5.92 5.72 3.09
CA ALA A 32 -6.55 5.90 1.79
C ALA A 32 -5.53 6.33 0.72
N LYS A 33 -4.62 7.25 1.05
CA LYS A 33 -3.54 7.68 0.15
C LYS A 33 -2.53 6.57 -0.12
N LEU A 34 -2.16 5.80 0.90
CA LEU A 34 -1.28 4.65 0.72
C LEU A 34 -1.94 3.57 -0.16
N SER A 35 -3.21 3.26 0.11
CA SER A 35 -4.01 2.27 -0.63
C SER A 35 -4.18 2.67 -2.10
N SER A 36 -4.56 3.92 -2.36
CA SER A 36 -4.73 4.42 -3.72
C SER A 36 -3.42 4.37 -4.52
N ARG A 37 -2.30 4.78 -3.91
CA ARG A 37 -0.97 4.64 -4.53
C ARG A 37 -0.58 3.19 -4.80
N ALA A 38 -0.85 2.28 -3.86
CA ALA A 38 -0.58 0.85 -4.05
C ALA A 38 -1.44 0.25 -5.18
N ALA A 39 -2.74 0.55 -5.20
CA ALA A 39 -3.67 0.12 -6.23
C ALA A 39 -3.24 0.61 -7.63
N GLN A 40 -2.85 1.87 -7.75
CA GLN A 40 -2.31 2.44 -8.99
C GLN A 40 -1.01 1.76 -9.41
N GLY A 41 -0.07 1.57 -8.48
CA GLY A 41 1.21 0.90 -8.77
C GLY A 41 1.02 -0.52 -9.28
N VAL A 42 0.12 -1.30 -8.66
CA VAL A 42 -0.22 -2.65 -9.12
C VAL A 42 -0.97 -2.63 -10.45
N GLY A 43 -1.95 -1.73 -10.61
CA GLY A 43 -2.75 -1.62 -11.82
C GLY A 43 -1.93 -1.26 -13.05
N VAL A 44 -1.13 -0.20 -12.97
CA VAL A 44 -0.23 0.24 -14.04
C VAL A 44 0.85 -0.83 -14.30
N GLY A 45 1.38 -1.45 -13.24
CA GLY A 45 2.36 -2.53 -13.36
C GLY A 45 1.83 -3.74 -14.12
N LEU A 46 0.59 -4.16 -13.87
CA LEU A 46 -0.03 -5.29 -14.56
C LEU A 46 -0.33 -4.98 -16.02
N LEU A 47 -0.81 -3.77 -16.33
CA LEU A 47 -1.02 -3.32 -17.71
C LEU A 47 0.30 -3.25 -18.48
N THR A 48 1.35 -2.72 -17.85
CA THR A 48 2.70 -2.68 -18.42
C THR A 48 3.24 -4.08 -18.68
N ALA A 49 3.01 -5.03 -17.75
CA ALA A 49 3.37 -6.42 -17.94
C ALA A 49 2.65 -7.06 -19.15
N ARG A 50 1.36 -6.75 -19.35
CA ARG A 50 0.61 -7.22 -20.54
C ARG A 50 1.25 -6.69 -21.82
N LEU A 51 1.56 -5.40 -21.86
CA LEU A 51 2.21 -4.78 -23.02
C LEU A 51 3.59 -5.39 -23.27
N GLY A 52 4.37 -5.61 -22.21
CA GLY A 52 5.68 -6.26 -22.29
C GLY A 52 5.63 -7.69 -22.82
N ILE A 53 4.63 -8.49 -22.40
CA ILE A 53 4.41 -9.84 -22.97
C ILE A 53 4.16 -9.73 -24.47
N LYS A 54 3.31 -8.80 -24.91
CA LYS A 54 2.99 -8.64 -26.34
C LYS A 54 4.17 -8.13 -27.14
N ALA A 55 4.94 -7.18 -26.62
CA ALA A 55 6.17 -6.73 -27.23
C ALA A 55 7.20 -7.88 -27.36
N ALA A 56 7.33 -8.71 -26.32
CA ALA A 56 8.21 -9.88 -26.33
C ALA A 56 7.75 -10.95 -27.35
N GLU A 57 6.44 -11.11 -27.54
CA GLU A 57 5.88 -11.96 -28.61
C GLU A 57 6.21 -11.43 -30.01
N LEU A 58 6.21 -10.11 -30.23
CA LEU A 58 6.45 -9.51 -31.55
C LEU A 58 7.93 -9.42 -31.94
N VAL A 59 8.84 -9.22 -30.98
CA VAL A 59 10.27 -8.99 -31.25
C VAL A 59 11.06 -10.30 -31.34
N ARG A 60 10.48 -11.44 -30.96
CA ARG A 60 11.18 -12.73 -30.91
C ARG A 60 11.16 -13.45 -32.27
N PRO A 61 12.30 -13.98 -32.76
CA PRO A 61 12.38 -14.68 -34.05
C PRO A 61 11.89 -16.14 -34.04
N ILE A 62 11.52 -16.69 -32.87
CA ILE A 62 11.10 -18.09 -32.69
C ILE A 62 9.82 -18.15 -31.85
N GLU A 63 8.94 -19.09 -32.18
CA GLU A 63 7.64 -19.22 -31.52
C GLU A 63 7.75 -19.72 -30.08
N PHE A 64 6.82 -19.30 -29.22
CA PHE A 64 6.76 -19.78 -27.84
C PHE A 64 6.26 -21.23 -27.81
N SER A 65 7.08 -22.13 -27.27
CA SER A 65 6.62 -23.46 -26.88
C SER A 65 5.55 -23.33 -25.78
N THR A 66 4.59 -24.26 -25.76
CA THR A 66 3.45 -24.26 -24.83
C THR A 66 3.86 -24.16 -23.35
N ASP A 67 5.04 -24.69 -23.02
CA ASP A 67 5.63 -24.68 -21.69
C ASP A 67 6.37 -23.36 -21.34
N ASN A 68 6.93 -22.68 -22.33
CA ASN A 68 7.79 -21.50 -22.13
C ASN A 68 7.06 -20.16 -22.37
N ARG A 69 5.74 -20.20 -22.57
CA ARG A 69 4.94 -18.99 -22.84
C ARG A 69 4.77 -18.16 -21.58
N ILE A 70 5.13 -16.88 -21.67
CA ILE A 70 4.99 -15.93 -20.56
C ILE A 70 3.49 -15.65 -20.34
N LYS A 71 2.94 -16.11 -19.21
CA LYS A 71 1.54 -15.87 -18.83
C LYS A 71 1.44 -14.71 -17.86
N LEU A 72 0.38 -13.91 -18.01
CA LEU A 72 0.09 -12.80 -17.11
C LEU A 72 -0.19 -13.27 -15.68
N SER A 73 -0.75 -14.47 -15.50
CA SER A 73 -1.00 -15.08 -14.19
C SER A 73 0.28 -15.22 -13.37
N HIS A 74 1.36 -15.72 -13.98
CA HIS A 74 2.66 -15.84 -13.30
C HIS A 74 3.22 -14.49 -12.87
N ILE A 75 3.02 -13.45 -13.68
CA ILE A 75 3.47 -12.09 -13.32
C ILE A 75 2.64 -11.55 -12.16
N ARG A 76 1.31 -11.71 -12.19
CA ARG A 76 0.44 -11.34 -11.07
C ARG A 76 0.88 -12.04 -9.77
N ASP A 77 1.09 -13.35 -9.82
CA ASP A 77 1.44 -14.14 -8.63
C ASP A 77 2.83 -13.72 -8.08
N ARG A 78 3.76 -13.34 -8.97
CA ARG A 78 5.07 -12.82 -8.58
C ARG A 78 5.04 -11.40 -8.04
N ILE A 79 4.17 -10.54 -8.57
CA ILE A 79 3.91 -9.19 -8.02
C ILE A 79 3.31 -9.34 -6.61
N LEU A 80 2.29 -10.17 -6.44
CA LEU A 80 1.68 -10.41 -5.13
C LEU A 80 2.68 -11.01 -4.14
N GLY A 81 3.49 -11.98 -4.57
CA GLY A 81 4.54 -12.58 -3.74
C GLY A 81 5.61 -11.58 -3.32
N SER A 82 6.08 -10.74 -4.24
CA SER A 82 7.09 -9.72 -3.94
C SER A 82 6.56 -8.58 -3.05
N VAL A 83 5.29 -8.18 -3.22
CA VAL A 83 4.63 -7.24 -2.31
C VAL A 83 4.50 -7.86 -0.91
N LYS A 84 4.04 -9.10 -0.80
CA LYS A 84 3.95 -9.83 0.48
C LYS A 84 5.31 -9.93 1.17
N GLN A 85 6.36 -10.28 0.44
CA GLN A 85 7.72 -10.37 0.97
C GLN A 85 8.22 -9.00 1.46
N ARG A 86 8.04 -7.94 0.67
CA ARG A 86 8.44 -6.58 1.06
C ARG A 86 7.69 -6.10 2.30
N LEU A 87 6.40 -6.41 2.42
CA LEU A 87 5.61 -6.10 3.60
C LEU A 87 6.14 -6.85 4.83
N GLN A 88 6.42 -8.15 4.72
CA GLN A 88 7.02 -8.94 5.81
C GLN A 88 8.39 -8.40 6.25
N LEU A 89 9.26 -8.05 5.30
CA LEU A 89 10.55 -7.42 5.58
C LEU A 89 10.39 -6.06 6.27
N SER A 90 9.40 -5.26 5.87
CA SER A 90 9.12 -3.97 6.51
C SER A 90 8.59 -4.11 7.95
N ILE A 91 7.83 -5.17 8.23
CA ILE A 91 7.34 -5.50 9.57
C ILE A 91 8.51 -5.95 10.45
N GLN A 92 9.40 -6.81 9.94
CA GLN A 92 10.59 -7.28 10.68
C GLN A 92 11.56 -6.14 11.02
N LYS A 93 11.78 -5.22 10.07
CA LYS A 93 12.67 -4.06 10.27
C LYS A 93 12.14 -3.06 11.30
N LYS A 94 10.83 -3.06 11.57
CA LYS A 94 10.20 -2.27 12.64
C LYS A 94 10.39 -2.92 14.02
N HIS A 95 10.51 -4.25 14.08
CA HIS A 95 10.73 -4.99 15.32
C HIS A 95 12.20 -4.95 15.80
N ASP A 96 13.16 -4.92 14.87
CA ASP A 96 14.60 -4.81 15.18
C ASP A 96 15.05 -3.42 15.69
N LYS A 97 14.14 -2.43 15.69
CA LYS A 97 14.43 -1.03 16.04
C LYS A 97 13.72 -0.56 17.32
N VAL A 98 13.13 -1.48 18.07
CA VAL A 98 12.49 -1.24 19.39
C VAL A 98 13.32 -1.91 20.48
#